data_AF-A0A2V9QX97-F1
#
_entry.id   AF-A0A2V9QX97-F1
#
_cell.length_a   1.000
_cell.length_b   1.000
_cell.length_c   1.000
_cell.angle_alpha   90.00
_cell.angle_beta   90.00
_cell.angle_gamma   90.00
#
_symmetry.space_group_name_H-M   'P 1'
#
loop_
_entity.id
_entity.type
_entity.pdbx_description
1 polymer ?
#
loop_
_entity_poly.entity_id
_entity_poly.type
_entity_poly.pdbx_seq_one_letter_code
_entity_poly.pdbx_strand_id
1 'polypeptide(L)'
;MIDSLSPEGTKRRGLFNPQAIAKLLVRIEKSSQPSARDNMALVLVYSSHIFHDLFVEGKMTPRTLPLVKTYVNLIPAKARYN
;
A
#
# COMPACT_ATOMS: atom_id res chain seq x y z
N MET A 1 5.17 1.40 -10.11
CA MET A 1 4.75 1.39 -8.68
C MET A 1 3.92 2.64 -8.46
N ILE A 2 2.79 2.56 -7.75
CA ILE A 2 1.93 3.74 -7.52
C ILE A 2 2.74 4.78 -6.72
N ASP A 3 2.74 6.06 -7.11
CA ASP A 3 3.53 7.13 -6.45
C ASP A 3 3.31 7.20 -4.93
N SER A 4 2.15 6.75 -4.47
CA SER A 4 1.83 6.60 -3.05
C SER A 4 2.75 5.65 -2.29
N LEU A 5 3.47 4.73 -2.93
CA LEU A 5 4.39 3.81 -2.25
C LEU A 5 5.88 4.13 -2.50
N SER A 6 6.20 5.17 -3.27
CA SER A 6 7.61 5.55 -3.48
C SER A 6 8.26 5.99 -2.16
N PRO A 7 9.55 5.70 -1.94
CA PRO A 7 10.31 6.24 -0.80
C PRO A 7 10.22 7.78 -0.72
N GLU A 8 10.25 8.44 -1.87
CA GLU A 8 10.13 9.90 -2.02
C GLU A 8 8.73 10.37 -1.62
N GLY A 9 7.68 9.68 -2.09
CA GLY A 9 6.30 9.96 -1.73
C GLY A 9 6.02 9.72 -0.25
N THR A 10 6.65 8.70 0.35
CA THR A 10 6.56 8.41 1.78
C THR A 10 7.25 9.51 2.60
N LYS A 11 8.48 9.90 2.21
CA LYS A 11 9.22 10.97 2.88
C LYS A 11 8.46 12.29 2.84
N ARG A 12 7.86 12.64 1.70
CA ARG A 12 7.07 13.87 1.54
C ARG A 12 5.89 13.94 2.51
N ARG A 13 5.17 12.84 2.73
CA ARG A 13 3.95 12.80 3.56
C ARG A 13 4.26 12.73 5.06
N GLY A 14 5.43 12.22 5.44
CA GLY A 14 5.86 12.19 6.85
C GLY A 14 5.08 11.24 7.76
N LEU A 15 4.19 10.39 7.22
CA LEU A 15 3.35 9.47 8.02
C LEU A 15 4.06 8.19 8.48
N PHE A 16 5.07 7.76 7.72
CA PHE A 16 5.80 6.51 7.98
C PHE A 16 7.31 6.71 7.80
N ASN A 17 8.08 5.81 8.42
CA ASN A 17 9.52 5.76 8.24
C ASN A 17 9.88 5.26 6.81
N PRO A 18 10.55 6.07 5.96
CA PRO A 18 10.81 5.70 4.57
C PRO A 18 11.68 4.44 4.43
N GLN A 19 12.66 4.24 5.32
CA GLN A 19 13.52 3.06 5.30
C GLN A 19 12.74 1.78 5.65
N ALA A 20 11.77 1.87 6.56
CA ALA A 20 10.90 0.75 6.89
C ALA A 20 9.97 0.37 5.72
N ILE A 21 9.41 1.37 5.02
CA ILE A 21 8.59 1.14 3.83
C ILE A 21 9.42 0.53 2.69
N ALA A 22 10.62 1.04 2.42
CA ALA A 22 11.50 0.46 1.41
C ALA A 22 11.82 -1.02 1.70
N LYS A 23 12.11 -1.37 2.96
CA LYS A 23 12.31 -2.76 3.38
C LYS A 23 11.07 -3.63 3.21
N LEU A 24 9.88 -3.11 3.52
CA LEU A 24 8.60 -3.81 3.31
C LEU A 24 8.39 -4.10 1.83
N LEU A 25 8.58 -3.11 0.96
CA LEU A 25 8.40 -3.26 -0.49
C LEU A 25 9.38 -4.27 -1.08
N VAL A 26 10.66 -4.21 -0.69
CA VAL A 26 11.66 -5.21 -1.11
C VAL A 26 11.26 -6.61 -0.67
N ARG A 27 10.72 -6.77 0.55
CA ARG A 27 10.27 -8.07 1.07
C ARG A 27 9.08 -8.61 0.27
N ILE A 28 8.14 -7.75 -0.09
CA ILE A 28 6.96 -8.12 -0.89
C ILE A 28 7.37 -8.48 -2.32
N GLU A 29 8.21 -7.66 -2.96
CA GLU A 29 8.67 -7.85 -4.34
C GLU A 29 9.50 -9.14 -4.50
N LYS A 30 10.36 -9.44 -3.52
CA LYS A 30 11.19 -10.66 -3.56
C LYS A 30 10.46 -11.92 -3.11
N SER A 31 9.25 -11.80 -2.57
CA SER A 31 8.50 -12.97 -2.11
C SER A 31 7.55 -13.46 -3.19
N SER A 32 7.61 -14.77 -3.47
CA SER A 32 6.59 -15.44 -4.29
C SER A 32 5.24 -15.53 -3.59
N GLN A 33 5.22 -15.43 -2.24
CA GLN A 33 4.03 -15.37 -1.41
C GLN A 33 4.27 -14.47 -0.19
N PRO A 34 3.92 -13.16 -0.26
CA PRO A 34 4.03 -12.26 0.88
C PRO A 34 3.21 -12.75 2.08
N SER A 35 3.72 -12.56 3.30
CA SER A 35 3.00 -12.96 4.50
C SER A 35 1.71 -12.12 4.67
N ALA A 36 0.71 -12.68 5.37
CA ALA A 36 -0.51 -11.92 5.70
C ALA A 36 -0.18 -10.60 6.42
N ARG A 37 0.85 -10.61 7.28
CA ARG A 37 1.35 -9.41 7.96
C ARG A 37 1.90 -8.36 6.99
N ASP A 38 2.67 -8.77 6.00
CA ASP A 38 3.22 -7.86 4.99
C ASP A 38 2.11 -7.25 4.14
N ASN A 39 1.13 -8.07 3.76
CA ASN A 39 -0.04 -7.62 3.02
C ASN A 39 -0.86 -6.60 3.81
N MET A 40 -1.13 -6.85 5.08
CA MET A 40 -1.83 -5.89 5.95
C MET A 40 -1.04 -4.58 6.10
N ALA A 41 0.28 -4.68 6.30
CA ALA A 41 1.14 -3.50 6.40
C ALA A 41 1.12 -2.68 5.09
N LEU A 42 1.17 -3.34 3.94
CA LEU A 42 1.10 -2.68 2.63
C LEU A 42 -0.24 -1.95 2.44
N VAL A 43 -1.35 -2.63 2.75
CA VAL A 43 -2.70 -2.04 2.65
C VAL A 43 -2.82 -0.81 3.55
N LEU A 44 -2.33 -0.89 4.80
CA LEU A 44 -2.36 0.23 5.75
C LEU A 44 -1.57 1.44 5.23
N VAL A 45 -0.35 1.21 4.73
CA VAL A 45 0.49 2.30 4.21
C VAL A 45 -0.16 2.94 2.98
N TYR A 46 -0.66 2.11 2.07
CA TYR A 46 -1.29 2.57 0.85
C TYR A 46 -2.55 3.39 1.10
N SER A 47 -3.46 2.90 1.95
CA SER A 47 -4.71 3.59 2.26
C SER A 47 -4.46 4.91 3.00
N SER A 48 -3.50 4.92 3.93
CA SER A 48 -3.13 6.13 4.67
C SER A 48 -2.60 7.23 3.75
N HIS A 49 -1.75 6.88 2.77
CA HIS A 49 -1.26 7.86 1.79
C HIS A 49 -2.37 8.37 0.87
N ILE A 50 -3.31 7.53 0.46
CA ILE A 50 -4.50 7.97 -0.29
C ILE A 50 -5.33 8.96 0.53
N PHE A 51 -5.62 8.64 1.78
CA PHE A 51 -6.42 9.52 2.64
C PHE A 51 -5.73 10.85 2.90
N HIS A 52 -4.41 10.84 3.09
CA HIS A 52 -3.64 12.07 3.22
C HIS A 52 -3.73 12.93 1.96
N ASP A 53 -3.58 12.34 0.78
CA ASP A 53 -3.65 13.07 -0.48
C ASP A 53 -5.06 13.64 -0.75
N LEU A 54 -6.11 12.91 -0.36
CA LEU A 54 -7.51 13.35 -0.48
C LEU A 54 -7.87 14.46 0.50
N PHE A 55 -7.53 14.28 1.79
CA PHE A 55 -8.12 15.09 2.87
C PHE A 55 -7.17 16.13 3.48
N VAL A 56 -5.85 15.92 3.38
CA VAL A 56 -4.86 16.85 3.95
C VAL A 56 -4.26 17.73 2.87
N GLU A 57 -3.77 17.12 1.79
CA GLU A 57 -3.08 17.84 0.73
C GLU A 57 -4.02 18.43 -0.33
N GLY A 58 -5.27 17.93 -0.42
CA GLY A 58 -6.21 18.31 -1.47
C GLY A 58 -5.71 18.03 -2.90
N LYS A 59 -4.69 17.18 -3.04
CA LYS A 59 -4.03 16.83 -4.31
C LYS A 59 -4.78 15.76 -5.09
N MET A 60 -5.71 15.08 -4.45
CA MET A 60 -6.60 14.11 -5.07
C MET A 60 -8.06 14.50 -4.86
N THR A 61 -8.89 14.19 -5.85
CA THR A 61 -10.35 14.20 -5.73
C THR A 61 -10.86 12.76 -5.80
N PRO A 62 -12.09 12.47 -5.33
CA PRO A 62 -12.67 11.14 -5.47
C PRO A 62 -12.69 10.61 -6.91
N ARG A 63 -12.75 11.49 -7.92
CA ARG A 63 -12.72 11.12 -9.36
C ARG A 63 -11.34 10.73 -9.86
N THR A 64 -10.28 11.18 -9.20
CA THR A 64 -8.89 10.90 -9.57
C THR A 64 -8.28 9.78 -8.73
N LEU A 65 -9.08 9.13 -7.89
CA LEU A 65 -8.64 7.95 -7.17
C LEU A 65 -8.17 6.89 -8.16
N PRO A 66 -6.95 6.35 -8.01
CA PRO A 66 -6.52 5.26 -8.84
C PRO A 66 -7.55 4.13 -8.72
N LEU A 67 -8.09 3.68 -9.85
CA LEU A 67 -8.94 2.49 -9.86
C LEU A 67 -8.15 1.39 -9.15
N VAL A 68 -8.61 1.00 -7.97
CA VAL A 68 -8.11 -0.20 -7.32
C VAL A 68 -8.64 -1.35 -8.17
N LYS A 69 -7.95 -1.64 -9.28
CA LYS A 69 -7.95 -2.99 -9.84
C LYS A 69 -7.34 -3.80 -8.72
N THR A 70 -8.19 -4.38 -7.90
CA THR A 70 -7.85 -5.24 -6.78
C THR A 70 -7.03 -6.41 -7.32
N TYR A 71 -5.72 -6.22 -7.49
CA TYR A 71 -4.72 -7.30 -7.55
C TYR A 71 -4.48 -7.88 -6.15
N VAL A 72 -5.54 -7.88 -5.35
CA VAL A 72 -5.59 -8.26 -3.96
C VAL A 72 -6.21 -9.66 -3.99
N ASN A 73 -5.51 -10.61 -4.60
CA ASN A 73 -5.67 -12.03 -4.30
C ASN A 73 -5.05 -12.25 -2.91
N LEU A 74 -5.65 -11.66 -1.87
CA LEU A 74 -5.06 -11.70 -0.52
C LEU A 74 -5.31 -13.02 0.21
N ILE A 75 -6.10 -13.93 -0.35
CA ILE A 75 -6.29 -15.28 0.17
C ILE A 75 -6.60 -16.21 -1.02
N PRO A 76 -5.84 -17.30 -1.24
CA PRO A 76 -6.31 -18.36 -2.13
C PRO A 76 -7.68 -18.84 -1.63
N ALA A 77 -8.68 -18.92 -2.51
CA ALA A 77 -10.06 -19.31 -2.16
C ALA A 77 -10.18 -20.64 -1.38
N LYS A 78 -9.10 -21.43 -1.27
CA LYS A 78 -9.01 -22.68 -0.51
C LYS A 78 -8.92 -22.54 1.03
N ALA A 79 -8.84 -21.33 1.59
CA ALA A 79 -8.85 -21.16 3.05
C ALA A 79 -10.25 -20.92 3.65
N ARG A 80 -11.32 -21.06 2.86
CA ARG A 80 -12.70 -21.12 3.37
C ARG A 80 -13.07 -22.61 3.46
N TYR A 81 -13.42 -23.08 4.65
CA TYR A 81 -13.74 -24.47 5.02
C TYR A 81 -12.54 -25.37 5.34
N ASN A 82 -12.07 -25.27 6.59
CA ASN A 82 -11.89 -26.40 7.51
C ASN A 82 -12.08 -25.88 8.94
#